data_AF-A0A126Q2R1-F1
#
_entry.id   AF-A0A126Q2R1-F1
#
_cell.length_a   1.000
_cell.length_b   1.000
_cell.length_c   1.000
_cell.angle_alpha   90.00
_cell.angle_beta   90.00
_cell.angle_gamma   90.00
#
_symmetry.space_group_name_H-M   'P 1'
#
loop_
_entity.id
_entity.type
_entity.pdbx_description
1 polymer ?
#
loop_
_entity_poly.entity_id
_entity_poly.type
_entity_poly.pdbx_seq_one_letter_code
_entity_poly.pdbx_strand_id
1 'polypeptide(L)'
;MKKLLFSLTTYSAIATLQLALMSPVHASTENSAQNKNVTSNEYRYDKPFVAAESLLPKTSGALTSEEKISQSVDNVETDQQSLAKAGKHQQHLAVSKSSSDIVVSSINEFWIYESWVTLEQDIDYDGYHSTFSIEFDADTIFTRAPVYAVLYLGKNDVYESIHVSSEFYIYSEDSTDTFTIESTLVSGYPPGEYDILLELYDADTEMLVAYTDAYDDSALAYLPLESENNEYVVEDTVVIVEEHGGAWSLLPLCLLGGIVLVRRRIKRNI
;
A
#
# COMPACT_ATOMS: atom_id res chain seq x y z
N MET A 1 -18.06 -62.31 63.07
CA MET A 1 -19.18 -61.53 63.63
C MET A 1 -19.67 -60.55 62.57
N LYS A 2 -20.99 -60.57 62.29
CA LYS A 2 -21.86 -59.53 61.68
C LYS A 2 -21.31 -58.68 60.52
N LYS A 3 -22.01 -58.40 59.42
CA LYS A 3 -23.28 -58.78 58.75
C LYS A 3 -23.24 -57.91 57.46
N LEU A 4 -23.55 -58.46 56.26
CA LEU A 4 -24.65 -58.03 55.36
C LEU A 4 -24.57 -56.55 54.85
N LEU A 5 -24.64 -56.16 53.57
CA LEU A 5 -25.36 -56.68 52.39
C LEU A 5 -25.09 -55.83 51.12
N PHE A 6 -25.31 -56.46 49.94
CA PHE A 6 -25.84 -55.95 48.65
C PHE A 6 -25.10 -54.77 47.95
N SER A 7 -24.98 -54.68 46.62
CA SER A 7 -25.79 -55.20 45.51
C SER A 7 -25.13 -54.82 44.16
N LEU A 8 -25.29 -55.67 43.12
CA LEU A 8 -25.49 -55.35 41.68
C LEU A 8 -24.42 -54.48 40.95
N THR A 9 -24.11 -54.57 39.66
CA THR A 9 -24.50 -55.36 38.49
C THR A 9 -23.53 -54.97 37.36
N THR A 10 -23.28 -55.92 36.47
CA THR A 10 -23.12 -55.77 35.00
C THR A 10 -21.94 -55.00 34.39
N TYR A 11 -21.31 -55.71 33.46
CA TYR A 11 -20.44 -55.25 32.39
C TYR A 11 -21.00 -54.04 31.63
N SER A 12 -20.14 -53.09 31.29
CA SER A 12 -20.31 -52.30 30.07
C SER A 12 -18.95 -52.01 29.46
N ALA A 13 -18.79 -52.39 28.20
CA ALA A 13 -17.65 -52.13 27.37
C ALA A 13 -17.45 -50.62 27.21
N ILE A 14 -16.24 -50.13 27.47
CA ILE A 14 -15.83 -48.80 27.02
C ILE A 14 -14.77 -49.01 25.95
N ALA A 15 -15.24 -49.09 24.71
CA ALA A 15 -14.44 -48.80 23.54
C ALA A 15 -14.07 -47.31 23.62
N THR A 16 -12.81 -47.01 23.91
CA THR A 16 -12.29 -45.64 23.80
C THR A 16 -12.12 -45.31 22.33
N LEU A 17 -13.15 -44.70 21.77
CA LEU A 17 -13.09 -44.00 20.49
C LEU A 17 -12.17 -42.78 20.67
N GLN A 18 -10.93 -42.86 20.21
CA GLN A 18 -10.07 -41.69 20.08
C GLN A 18 -10.64 -40.82 18.96
N LEU A 19 -11.46 -39.84 19.36
CA LEU A 19 -11.87 -38.76 18.48
C LEU A 19 -10.69 -37.78 18.40
N ALA A 20 -9.94 -37.83 17.31
CA ALA A 20 -8.98 -36.80 16.96
C ALA A 20 -9.74 -35.48 16.78
N LEU A 21 -9.65 -34.59 17.76
CA LEU A 21 -9.98 -33.18 17.58
C LEU A 21 -8.87 -32.58 16.71
N MET A 22 -8.99 -32.76 15.40
CA MET A 22 -8.37 -31.86 14.45
C MET A 22 -9.04 -30.50 14.67
N SER A 23 -8.34 -29.59 15.35
CA SER A 23 -8.73 -28.20 15.36
C SER A 23 -8.85 -27.77 13.90
N PRO A 24 -10.01 -27.30 13.42
CA PRO A 24 -10.04 -26.63 12.13
C PRO A 24 -9.06 -25.47 12.23
N VAL A 25 -8.01 -25.50 11.41
CA VAL A 25 -7.26 -24.30 11.04
C VAL A 25 -8.29 -23.37 10.44
N HIS A 26 -8.88 -22.55 11.28
CA HIS A 26 -9.58 -21.37 10.84
C HIS A 26 -8.44 -20.50 10.30
N ALA A 27 -8.29 -20.49 8.99
CA ALA A 27 -7.81 -19.29 8.33
C ALA A 27 -8.77 -18.20 8.77
N SER A 28 -8.38 -17.46 9.81
CA SER A 28 -8.94 -16.16 10.06
C SER A 28 -8.58 -15.35 8.82
N THR A 29 -9.50 -15.31 7.86
CA THR A 29 -9.60 -14.17 6.97
C THR A 29 -9.77 -12.99 7.92
N GLU A 30 -8.66 -12.34 8.26
CA GLU A 30 -8.68 -11.01 8.84
C GLU A 30 -9.24 -10.09 7.76
N ASN A 31 -10.55 -10.16 7.57
CA ASN A 31 -11.31 -9.05 7.03
C ASN A 31 -11.48 -8.06 8.19
N SER A 32 -10.33 -7.58 8.70
CA SER A 32 -10.34 -6.33 9.41
C SER A 32 -10.62 -5.31 8.32
N ALA A 33 -11.82 -4.74 8.33
CA ALA A 33 -12.10 -3.50 7.63
C ALA A 33 -11.25 -2.40 8.29
N GLN A 34 -9.92 -2.52 8.17
CA GLN A 34 -9.00 -1.43 8.31
C GLN A 34 -9.48 -0.38 7.32
N ASN A 35 -9.64 0.85 7.79
CA ASN A 35 -9.95 1.95 6.90
C ASN A 35 -8.75 2.11 5.96
N LYS A 36 -8.86 1.56 4.75
CA LYS A 36 -7.82 1.65 3.73
C LYS A 36 -7.74 3.09 3.28
N ASN A 37 -6.55 3.66 3.43
CA ASN A 37 -6.30 5.05 3.07
C ASN A 37 -5.05 5.09 2.20
N VAL A 38 -5.17 5.74 1.06
CA VAL A 38 -4.11 5.94 0.08
C VAL A 38 -4.16 7.38 -0.36
N THR A 39 -2.99 8.00 -0.51
CA THR A 39 -2.86 9.31 -1.13
C THR A 39 -2.08 9.17 -2.41
N SER A 40 -2.54 9.81 -3.48
CA SER A 40 -1.89 9.72 -4.78
C SER A 40 -1.62 11.08 -5.39
N ASN A 41 -0.50 11.21 -6.08
CA ASN A 41 -0.09 12.36 -6.87
C ASN A 41 0.08 11.93 -8.33
N GLU A 42 -0.21 12.82 -9.25
CA GLU A 42 -0.12 12.57 -10.69
C GLU A 42 0.97 13.45 -11.28
N TYR A 43 1.77 12.88 -12.18
CA TYR A 43 2.84 13.59 -12.87
C TYR A 43 2.82 13.29 -14.35
N ARG A 44 3.33 14.26 -15.11
CA ARG A 44 3.59 14.13 -16.55
C ARG A 44 4.84 14.92 -16.89
N TYR A 45 5.80 14.28 -17.55
CA TYR A 45 7.10 14.89 -17.88
C TYR A 45 7.85 15.39 -16.62
N ASP A 46 7.88 14.57 -15.57
CA ASP A 46 8.51 14.86 -14.28
C ASP A 46 7.94 16.10 -13.56
N LYS A 47 6.71 16.50 -13.88
CA LYS A 47 6.04 17.66 -13.29
C LYS A 47 4.66 17.28 -12.78
N PRO A 48 4.22 17.87 -11.66
CA PRO A 48 2.86 17.66 -11.17
C PRO A 48 1.84 17.94 -12.25
N PHE A 49 0.95 16.98 -12.47
CA PHE A 49 -0.05 17.04 -13.52
C PHE A 49 -1.20 17.97 -13.10
N VAL A 50 -1.64 18.81 -14.04
CA VAL A 50 -2.80 19.69 -13.88
C VAL A 50 -3.76 19.46 -15.04
N ALA A 51 -4.88 18.79 -14.77
CA ALA A 51 -5.84 18.37 -15.79
C ALA A 51 -6.31 19.51 -16.72
N ALA A 52 -6.44 20.74 -16.20
CA ALA A 52 -6.89 21.88 -16.99
C ALA A 52 -5.89 22.29 -18.09
N GLU A 53 -4.59 22.07 -17.89
CA GLU A 53 -3.55 22.42 -18.85
C GLU A 53 -3.39 21.34 -19.93
N SER A 54 -3.58 20.06 -19.56
CA SER A 54 -3.48 18.94 -20.50
C SER A 54 -4.60 18.91 -21.53
N LEU A 55 -5.75 19.51 -21.25
CA LEU A 55 -6.86 19.57 -22.20
C LEU A 55 -6.66 20.61 -23.31
N LEU A 56 -5.58 21.38 -23.27
CA LEU A 56 -5.23 22.34 -24.30
C LEU A 56 -4.54 21.63 -25.50
N PRO A 57 -4.89 21.98 -26.75
CA PRO A 57 -4.23 21.43 -27.93
C PRO A 57 -2.72 21.72 -27.93
N LYS A 58 -1.88 20.75 -28.35
CA LYS A 58 -0.40 20.84 -28.51
C LYS A 58 0.07 21.89 -29.54
N THR A 59 -0.78 22.84 -29.98
CA THR A 59 -0.49 23.87 -30.98
C THR A 59 -0.49 25.28 -30.38
N SER A 60 0.54 25.62 -29.60
CA SER A 60 0.94 27.02 -29.40
C SER A 60 2.45 27.16 -29.52
N GLY A 61 2.95 26.76 -30.70
CA GLY A 61 4.32 26.97 -31.13
C GLY A 61 4.33 27.76 -32.44
N ALA A 62 4.37 29.09 -32.30
CA ALA A 62 4.78 30.10 -33.28
C ALA A 62 4.48 29.87 -34.78
N LEU A 63 3.41 30.51 -35.29
CA LEU A 63 3.42 31.18 -36.60
C LEU A 63 2.56 32.45 -36.55
N THR A 64 3.24 33.59 -36.59
CA THR A 64 2.70 34.91 -36.86
C THR A 64 2.14 34.97 -38.28
N SER A 65 0.86 35.26 -38.45
CA SER A 65 0.29 35.85 -39.67
C SER A 65 -1.08 36.44 -39.34
N GLU A 66 -1.16 37.76 -39.40
CA GLU A 66 -2.41 38.51 -39.36
C GLU A 66 -3.28 38.12 -40.55
N GLU A 67 -4.51 37.65 -40.34
CA GLU A 67 -5.58 38.00 -41.27
C GLU A 67 -6.94 38.09 -40.55
N LYS A 68 -7.46 39.31 -40.60
CA LYS A 68 -8.71 39.76 -40.02
C LYS A 68 -9.85 39.41 -40.98
N ILE A 69 -10.72 38.48 -40.61
CA ILE A 69 -12.08 38.41 -41.17
C ILE A 69 -13.09 38.33 -40.03
N SER A 70 -13.76 39.46 -39.80
CA SER A 70 -14.92 39.60 -38.94
C SER A 70 -16.16 39.05 -39.66
N GLN A 71 -16.86 38.11 -39.03
CA GLN A 71 -18.31 37.96 -39.22
C GLN A 71 -18.97 37.62 -37.87
N SER A 72 -19.55 38.68 -37.30
CA SER A 72 -20.63 38.74 -36.31
C SER A 72 -21.86 37.92 -36.79
N VAL A 73 -22.81 37.37 -36.03
CA VAL A 73 -23.38 37.57 -34.68
C VAL A 73 -24.11 36.24 -34.38
N ASP A 74 -24.02 35.70 -33.17
CA ASP A 74 -25.23 35.41 -32.39
C ASP A 74 -24.87 35.20 -30.92
N ASN A 75 -25.41 36.13 -30.14
CA ASN A 75 -25.20 36.29 -28.73
C ASN A 75 -26.20 35.34 -28.03
N VAL A 76 -25.70 34.25 -27.45
CA VAL A 76 -26.43 33.52 -26.43
C VAL A 76 -25.61 33.63 -25.15
N GLU A 77 -25.96 34.63 -24.35
CA GLU A 77 -25.66 34.59 -22.91
C GLU A 77 -26.36 33.35 -22.35
N THR A 78 -25.57 32.38 -21.90
CA THR A 78 -26.01 31.46 -20.86
C THR A 78 -25.01 31.58 -19.73
N ASP A 79 -25.40 32.42 -18.79
CA ASP A 79 -24.87 32.46 -17.44
C ASP A 79 -25.25 31.13 -16.77
N GLN A 80 -24.33 30.16 -16.77
CA GLN A 80 -24.40 29.02 -15.86
C GLN A 80 -22.99 28.64 -15.38
N GLN A 81 -22.70 29.19 -14.21
CA GLN A 81 -22.21 28.46 -13.05
C GLN A 81 -20.98 27.58 -13.27
N SER A 82 -19.90 28.03 -12.64
CA SER A 82 -18.90 27.18 -12.00
C SER A 82 -19.56 26.04 -11.21
N LEU A 83 -19.84 24.94 -11.90
CA LEU A 83 -20.12 23.63 -11.31
C LEU A 83 -18.76 22.97 -11.10
N ALA A 84 -18.46 22.69 -9.83
CA ALA A 84 -17.24 22.02 -9.41
C ALA A 84 -16.97 20.77 -10.27
N LYS A 85 -15.79 20.73 -10.90
CA LYS A 85 -15.25 19.58 -11.67
C LYS A 85 -14.86 18.40 -10.75
N ALA A 86 -15.55 18.24 -9.62
CA ALA A 86 -15.33 17.19 -8.64
C ALA A 86 -16.52 16.22 -8.70
N GLY A 87 -16.45 15.23 -9.60
CA GLY A 87 -17.50 14.21 -9.68
C GLY A 87 -17.64 13.44 -11.00
N LYS A 88 -16.65 13.40 -11.88
CA LYS A 88 -16.63 12.43 -12.99
C LYS A 88 -15.87 11.15 -12.56
N HIS A 89 -16.21 10.00 -13.16
CA HIS A 89 -15.60 8.67 -12.93
C HIS A 89 -15.74 8.06 -11.52
N GLN A 90 -16.67 8.53 -10.69
CA GLN A 90 -16.87 8.03 -9.32
C GLN A 90 -17.22 6.53 -9.24
N GLN A 91 -17.70 5.95 -10.33
CA GLN A 91 -18.08 4.54 -10.41
C GLN A 91 -16.90 3.58 -10.21
N HIS A 92 -15.66 4.05 -10.36
CA HIS A 92 -14.45 3.25 -10.17
C HIS A 92 -13.78 3.46 -8.80
N LEU A 93 -14.29 4.38 -7.97
CA LEU A 93 -13.73 4.67 -6.64
C LEU A 93 -14.16 3.60 -5.63
N ALA A 94 -13.20 3.11 -4.85
CA ALA A 94 -13.39 2.07 -3.82
C ALA A 94 -14.11 0.81 -4.34
N VAL A 95 -13.81 0.40 -5.57
CA VAL A 95 -14.33 -0.81 -6.20
C VAL A 95 -13.34 -1.95 -6.02
N SER A 96 -13.86 -3.13 -5.66
CA SER A 96 -13.11 -4.38 -5.68
C SER A 96 -13.59 -5.28 -6.82
N LYS A 97 -12.68 -5.95 -7.52
CA LYS A 97 -13.00 -6.90 -8.59
C LYS A 97 -12.08 -8.12 -8.56
N SER A 98 -12.52 -9.20 -9.19
CA SER A 98 -11.68 -10.36 -9.50
C SER A 98 -10.99 -10.16 -10.85
N SER A 99 -9.80 -10.73 -11.04
CA SER A 99 -9.12 -10.74 -12.35
C SER A 99 -10.01 -11.33 -13.46
N SER A 100 -10.88 -12.27 -13.13
CA SER A 100 -11.83 -12.89 -14.07
C SER A 100 -12.91 -11.95 -14.60
N ASP A 101 -13.12 -10.82 -13.95
CA ASP A 101 -14.20 -9.88 -14.27
C ASP A 101 -13.76 -8.80 -15.27
N ILE A 102 -12.47 -8.76 -15.61
CA ILE A 102 -11.90 -7.82 -16.57
C ILE A 102 -12.37 -8.21 -17.97
N VAL A 103 -13.13 -7.33 -18.61
CA VAL A 103 -13.62 -7.52 -19.98
C VAL A 103 -13.33 -6.26 -20.77
N VAL A 104 -12.33 -6.33 -21.66
CA VAL A 104 -11.99 -5.24 -22.57
C VAL A 104 -12.69 -5.42 -23.92
N SER A 105 -12.97 -4.30 -24.61
CA SER A 105 -13.43 -4.34 -26.00
C SER A 105 -12.38 -5.03 -26.86
N SER A 106 -12.78 -6.00 -27.70
CA SER A 106 -11.85 -6.74 -28.57
C SER A 106 -11.32 -5.95 -29.78
N ILE A 107 -11.57 -4.64 -29.82
CA ILE A 107 -11.09 -3.76 -30.88
C ILE A 107 -9.78 -3.13 -30.40
N ASN A 108 -8.67 -3.49 -31.07
CA ASN A 108 -7.33 -3.05 -30.69
C ASN A 108 -7.07 -1.60 -31.14
N GLU A 109 -7.76 -0.65 -30.51
CA GLU A 109 -7.64 0.79 -30.78
C GLU A 109 -6.75 1.50 -29.76
N PHE A 110 -6.48 0.85 -28.62
CA PHE A 110 -5.70 1.34 -27.50
C PHE A 110 -4.89 0.20 -26.91
N TRP A 111 -3.68 0.47 -26.43
CA TRP A 111 -2.87 -0.49 -25.69
C TRP A 111 -1.94 0.23 -24.72
N ILE A 112 -1.56 -0.46 -23.64
CA ILE A 112 -0.45 -0.02 -22.79
C ILE A 112 0.83 -0.54 -23.46
N TYR A 113 1.71 0.37 -23.89
CA TYR A 113 2.94 0.00 -24.59
C TYR A 113 4.01 -0.49 -23.61
N GLU A 114 4.19 0.25 -22.52
CA GLU A 114 5.09 -0.10 -21.43
C GLU A 114 4.59 0.44 -20.09
N SER A 115 5.01 -0.24 -19.03
CA SER A 115 4.79 0.16 -17.64
C SER A 115 6.03 -0.12 -16.80
N TRP A 116 6.30 0.73 -15.83
CA TRP A 116 7.37 0.51 -14.87
C TRP A 116 6.95 0.98 -13.49
N VAL A 117 7.46 0.27 -12.48
CA VAL A 117 7.20 0.55 -11.08
C VAL A 117 8.51 0.93 -10.40
N THR A 118 8.47 2.00 -9.62
CA THR A 118 9.52 2.34 -8.67
C THR A 118 8.96 2.22 -7.27
N LEU A 119 9.73 1.60 -6.38
CA LEU A 119 9.37 1.46 -4.96
C LEU A 119 10.17 2.49 -4.16
N GLU A 120 9.49 3.21 -3.29
CA GLU A 120 10.07 4.24 -2.45
C GLU A 120 9.65 4.07 -0.99
N GLN A 121 10.39 4.70 -0.09
CA GLN A 121 10.04 4.76 1.35
C GLN A 121 9.98 3.38 2.01
N ASP A 122 11.14 2.95 2.53
CA ASP A 122 11.33 1.82 3.44
C ASP A 122 12.17 2.37 4.60
N ILE A 123 11.49 2.80 5.66
CA ILE A 123 12.03 3.51 6.82
C ILE A 123 12.69 2.54 7.78
N ASP A 124 12.12 1.35 7.98
CA ASP A 124 12.65 0.34 8.91
C ASP A 124 13.57 -0.72 8.25
N TYR A 125 13.75 -0.64 6.94
CA TYR A 125 14.68 -1.43 6.12
C TYR A 125 14.37 -2.92 6.10
N ASP A 126 13.09 -3.29 6.19
CA ASP A 126 12.64 -4.68 6.14
C ASP A 126 12.36 -5.18 4.71
N GLY A 127 12.41 -4.27 3.73
CA GLY A 127 12.22 -4.55 2.30
C GLY A 127 10.79 -4.36 1.81
N TYR A 128 9.86 -3.94 2.67
CA TYR A 128 8.52 -3.49 2.29
C TYR A 128 8.48 -1.97 2.15
N HIS A 129 7.73 -1.51 1.15
CA HIS A 129 7.70 -0.09 0.77
C HIS A 129 6.32 0.52 1.01
N SER A 130 6.29 1.71 1.62
CA SER A 130 5.05 2.45 1.88
C SER A 130 4.61 3.36 0.75
N THR A 131 5.53 3.69 -0.17
CA THR A 131 5.26 4.51 -1.36
C THR A 131 5.73 3.79 -2.62
N PHE A 132 4.99 3.95 -3.70
CA PHE A 132 5.44 3.50 -5.01
C PHE A 132 4.95 4.45 -6.09
N SER A 133 5.62 4.43 -7.23
CA SER A 133 5.17 5.10 -8.44
C SER A 133 5.02 4.09 -9.57
N ILE A 134 3.94 4.21 -10.32
CA ILE A 134 3.76 3.54 -11.62
C ILE A 134 3.77 4.60 -12.71
N GLU A 135 4.66 4.43 -13.68
CA GLU A 135 4.66 5.21 -14.90
C GLU A 135 4.37 4.29 -16.07
N PHE A 136 3.58 4.79 -17.01
CA PHE A 136 3.13 4.01 -18.15
C PHE A 136 2.99 4.87 -19.40
N ASP A 137 3.20 4.22 -20.54
CA ASP A 137 2.98 4.76 -21.87
C ASP A 137 1.77 4.06 -22.50
N ALA A 138 0.84 4.83 -23.04
CA ALA A 138 -0.41 4.32 -23.57
C ALA A 138 -0.65 4.88 -24.96
N ASP A 139 -0.77 3.97 -25.92
CA ASP A 139 -0.90 4.28 -27.33
C ASP A 139 -2.33 4.13 -27.81
N THR A 140 -2.61 4.74 -28.95
CA THR A 140 -3.86 4.60 -29.68
C THR A 140 -3.65 4.70 -31.19
N ILE A 141 -4.58 4.13 -31.97
CA ILE A 141 -4.62 4.34 -33.43
C ILE A 141 -5.07 5.76 -33.82
N PHE A 142 -5.65 6.52 -32.89
CA PHE A 142 -6.15 7.86 -33.13
C PHE A 142 -5.04 8.92 -33.03
N THR A 143 -5.21 10.06 -33.69
CA THR A 143 -4.24 11.17 -33.54
C THR A 143 -4.19 11.71 -32.11
N ARG A 144 -5.32 11.65 -31.40
CA ARG A 144 -5.43 11.96 -29.97
C ARG A 144 -6.69 11.32 -29.40
N ALA A 145 -6.66 10.94 -28.13
CA ALA A 145 -7.84 10.45 -27.42
C ALA A 145 -7.79 10.91 -25.95
N PRO A 146 -8.91 11.40 -25.38
CA PRO A 146 -9.00 11.70 -23.96
C PRO A 146 -9.25 10.40 -23.18
N VAL A 147 -8.42 10.13 -22.19
CA VAL A 147 -8.46 8.91 -21.37
C VAL A 147 -8.27 9.26 -19.90
N TYR A 148 -8.61 8.31 -19.03
CA TYR A 148 -8.20 8.31 -17.63
C TYR A 148 -7.86 6.88 -17.21
N ALA A 149 -7.00 6.75 -16.21
CA ALA A 149 -6.57 5.47 -15.68
C ALA A 149 -7.21 5.18 -14.33
N VAL A 150 -7.42 3.91 -14.03
CA VAL A 150 -7.78 3.44 -12.70
C VAL A 150 -6.70 2.47 -12.24
N LEU A 151 -6.10 2.80 -11.10
CA LEU A 151 -5.04 2.00 -10.49
C LEU A 151 -5.64 1.12 -9.41
N TYR A 152 -5.37 -0.17 -9.50
CA TYR A 152 -5.81 -1.18 -8.55
C TYR A 152 -4.61 -1.86 -7.91
N LEU A 153 -4.77 -2.21 -6.64
CA LEU A 153 -3.84 -3.06 -5.90
C LEU A 153 -4.48 -4.41 -5.60
N GLY A 154 -3.83 -5.47 -6.03
CA GLY A 154 -4.25 -6.85 -5.97
C GLY A 154 -3.60 -7.61 -4.81
N LYS A 155 -4.39 -8.39 -4.08
CA LYS A 155 -3.88 -9.38 -3.11
C LYS A 155 -4.80 -10.60 -3.11
N ASN A 156 -4.24 -11.78 -3.35
CA ASN A 156 -4.98 -13.04 -3.49
C ASN A 156 -6.08 -12.99 -4.57
N ASP A 157 -5.74 -12.54 -5.79
CA ASP A 157 -6.65 -12.40 -6.94
C ASP A 157 -7.81 -11.41 -6.77
N VAL A 158 -7.81 -10.61 -5.69
CA VAL A 158 -8.79 -9.54 -5.47
C VAL A 158 -8.08 -8.20 -5.64
N TYR A 159 -8.55 -7.43 -6.62
CA TYR A 159 -8.04 -6.11 -6.97
C TYR A 159 -8.94 -5.03 -6.40
N GLU A 160 -8.37 -4.08 -5.67
CA GLU A 160 -9.08 -2.94 -5.09
C GLU A 160 -8.57 -1.64 -5.67
N SER A 161 -9.47 -0.77 -6.14
CA SER A 161 -9.10 0.52 -6.70
C SER A 161 -8.50 1.39 -5.60
N ILE A 162 -7.31 1.92 -5.83
CA ILE A 162 -6.65 2.85 -4.91
C ILE A 162 -6.63 4.27 -5.44
N HIS A 163 -6.71 4.45 -6.77
CA HIS A 163 -6.71 5.77 -7.40
C HIS A 163 -7.46 5.76 -8.73
N VAL A 164 -8.12 6.88 -9.03
CA VAL A 164 -8.68 7.19 -10.36
C VAL A 164 -8.00 8.47 -10.82
N SER A 165 -7.28 8.39 -11.95
CA SER A 165 -6.51 9.53 -12.43
C SER A 165 -7.40 10.66 -12.92
N SER A 166 -6.83 11.86 -13.00
CA SER A 166 -7.39 12.92 -13.84
C SER A 166 -7.47 12.48 -15.31
N GLU A 167 -8.41 13.09 -16.06
CA GLU A 167 -8.47 12.98 -17.52
C GLU A 167 -7.20 13.58 -18.17
N PHE A 168 -6.57 12.86 -19.10
CA PHE A 168 -5.42 13.32 -19.91
C PHE A 168 -5.55 12.87 -21.37
N TYR A 169 -4.81 13.50 -22.26
CA TYR A 169 -4.75 13.08 -23.67
C TYR A 169 -3.55 12.16 -23.91
N ILE A 170 -3.76 11.10 -24.68
CA ILE A 170 -2.71 10.32 -25.34
C ILE A 170 -2.70 10.62 -26.84
N TYR A 171 -1.56 10.40 -27.50
CA TYR A 171 -1.29 10.86 -28.86
C TYR A 171 -0.68 9.77 -29.76
N SER A 172 -1.52 9.05 -30.50
CA SER A 172 -1.05 8.04 -31.45
C SER A 172 -0.10 7.03 -30.77
N GLU A 173 1.14 6.91 -31.25
CA GLU A 173 2.20 6.07 -30.68
C GLU A 173 3.36 6.94 -30.13
N ASP A 174 3.03 8.08 -29.51
CA ASP A 174 4.01 9.07 -29.05
C ASP A 174 4.58 8.68 -27.68
N SER A 175 5.63 7.86 -27.67
CA SER A 175 6.39 7.47 -26.46
C SER A 175 6.86 8.59 -25.52
N THR A 176 6.74 9.86 -25.94
CA THR A 176 7.05 10.99 -25.07
C THR A 176 5.89 11.37 -24.17
N ASP A 177 4.74 10.71 -24.24
CA ASP A 177 3.49 11.15 -23.63
C ASP A 177 3.11 10.42 -22.33
N THR A 178 4.11 9.79 -21.69
CA THR A 178 4.02 9.01 -20.44
C THR A 178 3.26 9.70 -19.31
N PHE A 179 2.64 8.90 -18.45
CA PHE A 179 1.89 9.36 -17.29
C PHE A 179 2.31 8.59 -16.03
N THR A 180 2.53 9.30 -14.93
CA THR A 180 2.98 8.71 -13.66
C THR A 180 1.94 8.93 -12.58
N ILE A 181 1.61 7.86 -11.85
CA ILE A 181 0.82 7.89 -10.62
C ILE A 181 1.73 7.45 -9.48
N GLU A 182 2.00 8.37 -8.56
CA GLU A 182 2.67 8.08 -7.29
C GLU A 182 1.60 7.85 -6.23
N SER A 183 1.73 6.78 -5.44
CA SER A 183 0.78 6.41 -4.39
C SER A 183 1.52 6.08 -3.10
N THR A 184 1.08 6.70 -2.01
CA THR A 184 1.50 6.37 -0.64
C THR A 184 0.37 5.65 0.07
N LEU A 185 0.65 4.42 0.53
CA LEU A 185 -0.28 3.60 1.28
C LEU A 185 -0.25 4.07 2.74
N VAL A 186 -1.26 4.82 3.18
CA VAL A 186 -1.25 5.43 4.53
C VAL A 186 -1.66 4.43 5.61
N SER A 187 -2.69 3.63 5.35
CA SER A 187 -3.18 2.62 6.31
C SER A 187 -3.97 1.52 5.64
N GLY A 188 -4.03 0.34 6.29
CA GLY A 188 -4.88 -0.78 5.88
C GLY A 188 -4.27 -1.72 4.85
N TYR A 189 -2.96 -1.58 4.60
CA TYR A 189 -2.18 -2.45 3.72
C TYR A 189 -1.14 -3.19 4.57
N PRO A 190 -1.44 -4.41 5.06
CA PRO A 190 -0.46 -5.18 5.82
C PRO A 190 0.73 -5.58 4.92
N PRO A 191 1.94 -5.73 5.48
CA PRO A 191 3.11 -6.13 4.72
C PRO A 191 2.84 -7.38 3.89
N GLY A 192 3.31 -7.38 2.64
CA GLY A 192 3.27 -8.55 1.79
C GLY A 192 3.40 -8.21 0.33
N GLU A 193 3.20 -9.23 -0.49
CA GLU A 193 3.29 -9.11 -1.94
C GLU A 193 1.94 -8.67 -2.51
N TYR A 194 1.97 -7.63 -3.34
CA TYR A 194 0.82 -7.08 -4.02
C TYR A 194 1.06 -7.05 -5.53
N ASP A 195 -0.02 -7.24 -6.28
CA ASP A 195 0.01 -7.10 -7.74
C ASP A 195 -0.62 -5.76 -8.13
N ILE A 196 -0.21 -5.18 -9.25
CA ILE A 196 -0.84 -3.99 -9.83
C ILE A 196 -1.71 -4.41 -11.01
N LEU A 197 -2.91 -3.83 -11.08
CA LEU A 197 -3.73 -3.79 -12.27
C LEU A 197 -3.95 -2.32 -12.63
N LEU A 198 -3.58 -1.96 -13.85
CA LEU A 198 -3.83 -0.65 -14.42
C LEU A 198 -4.84 -0.78 -15.54
N GLU A 199 -5.95 -0.07 -15.42
CA GLU A 199 -6.98 -0.02 -16.45
C GLU A 199 -7.06 1.37 -17.06
N LEU A 200 -7.22 1.43 -18.38
CA LEU A 200 -7.38 2.66 -19.14
C LEU A 200 -8.79 2.74 -19.71
N TYR A 201 -9.44 3.87 -19.47
CA TYR A 201 -10.80 4.15 -19.89
C TYR A 201 -10.82 5.32 -20.87
N ASP A 202 -11.67 5.22 -21.89
CA ASP A 202 -12.01 6.36 -22.74
C ASP A 202 -12.87 7.34 -21.93
N ALA A 203 -12.41 8.58 -21.81
CA ALA A 203 -13.01 9.57 -20.92
C ALA A 203 -14.38 10.09 -21.40
N ASP A 204 -14.69 9.93 -22.69
CA ASP A 204 -15.97 10.37 -23.28
C ASP A 204 -17.04 9.27 -23.18
N THR A 205 -16.65 8.01 -23.32
CA THR A 205 -17.55 6.85 -23.39
C THR A 205 -17.59 6.00 -22.13
N GLU A 206 -16.65 6.19 -21.19
CA GLU A 206 -16.49 5.41 -19.95
C GLU A 206 -16.25 3.91 -20.20
N MET A 207 -15.80 3.54 -21.40
CA MET A 207 -15.50 2.15 -21.76
C MET A 207 -14.05 1.81 -21.41
N LEU A 208 -13.84 0.61 -20.87
CA LEU A 208 -12.49 0.05 -20.71
C LEU A 208 -11.91 -0.20 -22.11
N VAL A 209 -10.80 0.48 -22.42
CA VAL A 209 -10.16 0.43 -23.74
C VAL A 209 -8.84 -0.34 -23.73
N ALA A 210 -8.11 -0.34 -22.62
CA ALA A 210 -6.89 -1.12 -22.44
C ALA A 210 -6.68 -1.44 -20.95
N TYR A 211 -5.87 -2.45 -20.66
CA TYR A 211 -5.39 -2.72 -19.32
C TYR A 211 -4.02 -3.41 -19.39
N THR A 212 -3.29 -3.39 -18.28
CA THR A 212 -2.10 -4.22 -18.03
C THR A 212 -2.14 -4.71 -16.59
N ASP A 213 -1.66 -5.92 -16.34
CA ASP A 213 -1.62 -6.53 -15.03
C ASP A 213 -0.35 -7.38 -14.81
N ALA A 214 -0.25 -8.02 -13.65
CA ALA A 214 0.85 -8.90 -13.27
C ALA A 214 1.07 -10.12 -14.20
N TYR A 215 0.08 -10.50 -15.02
CA TYR A 215 0.22 -11.59 -15.99
C TYR A 215 0.82 -11.10 -17.32
N ASP A 216 0.52 -9.86 -17.70
CA ASP A 216 1.05 -9.23 -18.92
C ASP A 216 2.45 -8.64 -18.70
N ASP A 217 2.70 -8.05 -17.52
CA ASP A 217 3.98 -7.45 -17.14
C ASP A 217 4.44 -7.92 -15.75
N SER A 218 5.55 -8.64 -15.72
CA SER A 218 6.15 -9.12 -14.47
C SER A 218 6.61 -7.99 -13.54
N ALA A 219 6.83 -6.77 -14.04
CA ALA A 219 7.16 -5.61 -13.20
C ALA A 219 5.98 -5.18 -12.30
N LEU A 220 4.76 -5.63 -12.62
CA LEU A 220 3.54 -5.35 -11.86
C LEU A 220 3.20 -6.46 -10.86
N ALA A 221 4.00 -7.53 -10.79
CA ALA A 221 3.73 -8.70 -9.98
C ALA A 221 4.60 -8.72 -8.72
N TYR A 222 4.04 -9.21 -7.61
CA TYR A 222 4.76 -9.46 -6.36
C TYR A 222 5.58 -8.27 -5.84
N LEU A 223 4.93 -7.11 -5.75
CA LEU A 223 5.53 -5.90 -5.21
C LEU A 223 5.48 -5.96 -3.67
N PRO A 224 6.64 -5.85 -2.99
CA PRO A 224 6.70 -5.85 -1.54
C PRO A 224 6.24 -4.49 -1.02
N LEU A 225 4.95 -4.39 -0.68
CA LEU A 225 4.32 -3.16 -0.22
C LEU A 225 3.75 -3.31 1.19
N GLU A 226 3.69 -2.20 1.89
CA GLU A 226 3.00 -2.06 3.16
C GLU A 226 2.41 -0.66 3.32
N SER A 227 1.58 -0.42 4.33
CA SER A 227 1.20 0.95 4.69
C SER A 227 2.22 1.63 5.60
N GLU A 228 2.36 2.95 5.48
CA GLU A 228 3.23 3.84 6.26
C GLU A 228 3.09 3.63 7.78
N ASN A 229 1.91 3.24 8.25
CA ASN A 229 1.71 2.91 9.66
C ASN A 229 2.32 1.56 10.08
N ASN A 230 3.02 0.83 9.22
CA ASN A 230 3.82 -0.35 9.55
C ASN A 230 5.33 -0.06 9.57
N GLU A 231 5.73 1.14 9.15
CA GLU A 231 7.11 1.60 9.16
C GLU A 231 7.54 1.96 10.59
N TYR A 232 8.32 1.11 11.28
CA TYR A 232 8.72 1.36 12.68
C TYR A 232 10.22 1.28 12.92
N VAL A 233 10.84 2.42 13.24
CA VAL A 233 12.21 2.43 13.80
C VAL A 233 12.17 2.08 15.28
N VAL A 234 12.62 0.89 15.64
CA VAL A 234 12.83 0.53 17.05
C VAL A 234 13.98 1.40 17.59
N GLU A 235 13.66 2.39 18.43
CA GLU A 235 14.71 3.09 19.17
C GLU A 235 15.34 2.11 20.17
N ASP A 236 16.65 1.87 20.02
CA ASP A 236 17.46 1.11 20.97
C ASP A 236 17.34 1.78 22.35
N THR A 237 16.45 1.27 23.20
CA THR A 237 16.43 1.65 24.60
C THR A 237 17.72 1.14 25.24
N VAL A 238 18.73 2.00 25.32
CA VAL A 238 19.95 1.72 26.08
C VAL A 238 19.54 1.64 27.55
N VAL A 239 19.30 0.41 28.03
CA VAL A 239 19.17 0.13 29.45
C VAL A 239 20.54 0.39 30.08
N ILE A 240 20.74 1.60 30.60
CA ILE A 240 21.90 1.92 31.43
C ILE A 240 21.75 1.11 32.71
N VAL A 241 22.39 -0.06 32.75
CA VAL A 241 22.55 -0.82 33.99
C VAL A 241 23.57 -0.06 34.84
N GLU A 242 23.07 0.74 35.78
CA GLU A 242 23.91 1.41 36.77
C GLU A 242 24.38 0.37 37.80
N GLU A 243 25.50 -0.29 37.50
CA GLU A 243 26.11 -1.27 38.40
C GLU A 243 26.71 -0.56 39.62
N HIS A 244 26.03 -0.68 40.76
CA HIS A 244 26.55 -0.23 42.03
C HIS A 244 27.51 -1.28 42.58
N GLY A 245 28.80 -1.17 42.25
CA GLY A 245 29.90 -1.94 42.86
C GLY A 245 30.14 -1.50 44.31
N GLY A 246 29.24 -1.87 45.22
CA GLY A 246 29.26 -1.45 46.62
C GLY A 246 30.53 -1.87 47.37
N ALA A 247 31.18 -0.92 48.04
CA ALA A 247 32.35 -1.08 48.91
C ALA A 247 32.10 -1.91 50.21
N TRP A 248 31.08 -2.77 50.21
CA TRP A 248 30.71 -3.60 51.36
C TRP A 248 31.75 -4.71 51.64
N SER A 249 32.64 -5.01 50.69
CA SER A 249 33.77 -5.93 50.88
C SER A 249 34.91 -5.36 51.73
N LEU A 250 35.00 -4.03 51.91
CA LEU A 250 36.07 -3.39 52.71
C LEU A 250 35.75 -3.36 54.22
N LEU A 251 34.48 -3.45 54.59
CA LEU A 251 34.04 -3.47 55.99
C LEU A 251 34.62 -4.64 56.80
N PRO A 252 34.57 -5.92 56.34
CA PRO A 252 35.19 -7.02 57.08
C PRO A 252 36.71 -6.90 57.16
N LEU A 253 37.37 -6.31 56.15
CA LEU A 253 38.82 -6.10 56.14
C LEU A 253 39.26 -5.09 57.20
N CYS A 254 38.53 -3.98 57.34
CA CYS A 254 38.76 -3.00 58.41
C CYS A 254 38.52 -3.59 59.80
N LEU A 255 37.50 -4.44 59.96
CA LEU A 255 37.17 -5.08 61.23
C LEU A 255 38.27 -6.08 61.65
N LEU A 256 38.76 -6.90 60.71
CA LEU A 256 39.91 -7.79 60.92
C LEU A 256 41.18 -7.02 61.28
N GLY A 257 41.47 -5.91 60.57
CA GLY A 257 42.59 -5.03 60.87
C GLY A 257 42.51 -4.43 62.29
N GLY A 258 41.32 -3.99 62.70
CA GLY A 258 41.06 -3.47 64.05
C GLY A 258 41.34 -4.50 65.15
N ILE A 259 40.88 -5.74 64.98
CA ILE A 259 41.08 -6.83 65.94
C ILE A 259 42.59 -7.12 66.14
N VAL A 260 43.37 -7.12 65.06
CA VAL A 260 44.83 -7.35 65.12
C VAL A 260 45.53 -6.22 65.87
N LEU A 261 45.13 -4.96 65.65
CA LEU A 261 45.72 -3.81 66.34
C LEU A 261 45.42 -3.80 67.84
N VAL A 262 44.18 -4.16 68.24
CA VAL A 262 43.80 -4.28 69.65
C VAL A 262 44.61 -5.39 70.33
N ARG A 263 44.75 -6.55 69.69
CA ARG A 263 45.58 -7.67 70.21
C ARG A 263 47.04 -7.27 70.38
N ARG A 264 47.61 -6.51 69.44
CA ARG A 264 48.99 -6.00 69.54
C ARG A 264 49.17 -4.99 70.68
N ARG A 265 48.17 -4.14 70.96
CA ARG A 265 48.24 -3.20 72.09
C ARG A 265 48.15 -3.89 73.45
N ILE A 266 47.28 -4.89 73.60
CA ILE A 266 47.12 -5.62 74.87
C ILE A 266 48.40 -6.39 75.22
N LYS A 267 49.06 -7.00 74.22
CA LYS A 267 50.31 -7.75 74.43
C LYS A 267 51.54 -6.88 74.74
N ARG A 268 51.45 -5.56 74.56
CA ARG A 268 52.55 -4.60 74.83
C ARG A 268 52.41 -3.91 76.20
N ASN A 269 51.27 -4.11 76.87
CA ASN A 269 50.95 -3.54 78.19
C ASN A 269 50.93 -4.61 79.31
N ILE A 270 51.49 -5.79 79.04
CA ILE A 270 51.84 -6.86 80.00
C ILE A 270 53.35 -7.05 79.88
#